data_AF-A0A1V5Z6B9-F1
#
_entry.id   AF-A0A1V5Z6B9-F1
#
_cell.length_a   1.000
_cell.length_b   1.000
_cell.length_c   1.000
_cell.angle_alpha   90.00
_cell.angle_beta   90.00
_cell.angle_gamma   90.00
#
_symmetry.space_group_name_H-M   'P 1'
#
loop_
_entity.id
_entity.type
_entity.pdbx_description
1 polymer ?
#
loop_
_entity_poly.entity_id
_entity_poly.type
_entity_poly.pdbx_seq_one_letter_code
_entity_poly.pdbx_strand_id
1 'polypeptide(L)'
;MDGVIIISNNRFTDCNEATLRLLGMTSKDQLLNLHPSDFSPPFQPDGSDSYEKANEMIEIAMRDGSHRYEWLHKRVNGELFFGEITLTAIPLGDEIILHASCRDITDRKKAEK
;
A
#
# COMPACT_ATOMS: atom_id res chain seq x y z
N MET A 1 9.20 -12.12 -2.17
CA MET A 1 8.63 -11.68 -3.46
C MET A 1 7.68 -10.55 -3.12
N ASP A 2 7.89 -9.38 -3.69
CA ASP A 2 7.18 -8.16 -3.26
C ASP A 2 5.73 -8.17 -3.79
N GLY A 3 4.82 -7.64 -2.98
CA GLY A 3 3.45 -7.39 -3.42
C GLY A 3 3.46 -6.26 -4.45
N VAL A 4 2.74 -6.45 -5.54
CA VAL A 4 2.56 -5.42 -6.58
C VAL A 4 1.08 -5.15 -6.73
N ILE A 5 0.71 -3.87 -6.73
CA ILE A 5 -0.66 -3.40 -6.78
C ILE A 5 -0.72 -2.22 -7.77
N ILE A 6 -1.76 -2.18 -8.58
CA ILE A 6 -2.10 -1.04 -9.42
C ILE A 6 -3.24 -0.27 -8.78
N ILE A 7 -3.08 1.04 -8.70
CA ILE A 7 -4.05 1.98 -8.16
C ILE A 7 -4.43 2.96 -9.26
N SER A 8 -5.73 3.18 -9.45
CA SER A 8 -6.28 4.26 -10.28
C SER A 8 -7.43 4.93 -9.54
N ASN A 9 -7.52 6.25 -9.62
CA ASN A 9 -8.54 7.05 -8.91
C ASN A 9 -8.62 6.71 -7.40
N ASN A 10 -7.46 6.57 -6.76
CA ASN A 10 -7.28 6.18 -5.34
C ASN A 10 -7.92 4.83 -4.96
N ARG A 11 -8.15 3.95 -5.93
CA ARG A 11 -8.69 2.60 -5.71
C ARG A 11 -7.80 1.53 -6.32
N PHE A 12 -7.75 0.37 -5.66
CA PHE A 12 -7.07 -0.79 -6.21
C PHE A 12 -7.78 -1.32 -7.46
N THR A 13 -7.04 -1.47 -8.55
CA THR A 13 -7.56 -1.97 -9.84
C THR A 13 -6.95 -3.32 -10.24
N ASP A 14 -5.76 -3.64 -9.77
CA ASP A 14 -5.18 -4.97 -9.94
C ASP A 14 -4.09 -5.26 -8.91
N CYS A 15 -3.74 -6.53 -8.73
CA CYS A 15 -2.62 -6.92 -7.87
C CYS A 15 -2.05 -8.29 -8.26
N ASN A 16 -0.80 -8.54 -7.87
CA ASN A 16 -0.19 -9.86 -8.00
C ASN A 16 -0.57 -10.79 -6.83
N GLU A 17 -0.30 -12.09 -7.01
CA GLU A 17 -0.49 -13.13 -5.99
C GLU A 17 0.29 -12.89 -4.69
N ALA A 18 1.42 -12.16 -4.75
CA ALA A 18 2.20 -11.85 -3.56
C ALA A 18 1.45 -10.85 -2.66
N THR A 19 0.72 -9.90 -3.23
CA THR A 19 -0.17 -8.99 -2.49
C THR A 19 -1.23 -9.76 -1.72
N LEU A 20 -1.88 -10.74 -2.35
CA LEU A 20 -2.91 -11.56 -1.70
C LEU A 20 -2.33 -12.29 -0.49
N ARG A 21 -1.16 -12.92 -0.65
CA ARG A 21 -0.45 -13.57 0.47
C ARG A 21 -0.06 -12.60 1.57
N LEU A 22 0.38 -11.38 1.23
CA LEU A 22 0.73 -10.34 2.20
C LEU A 22 -0.50 -9.85 2.98
N LEU A 23 -1.64 -9.66 2.34
CA LEU A 23 -2.84 -9.19 3.04
C LEU A 23 -3.65 -10.32 3.71
N GLY A 24 -3.32 -11.59 3.39
CA GLY A 24 -4.05 -12.77 3.86
C GLY A 24 -5.35 -13.02 3.08
N MET A 25 -5.45 -12.50 1.86
CA MET A 25 -6.62 -12.63 1.00
C MET A 25 -6.59 -13.88 0.15
N THR A 26 -7.77 -14.35 -0.26
CA THR A 26 -7.93 -15.53 -1.14
C THR A 26 -8.34 -15.16 -2.56
N SER A 27 -8.84 -13.96 -2.79
CA SER A 27 -9.14 -13.43 -4.13
C SER A 27 -8.81 -11.95 -4.22
N LYS A 28 -8.35 -11.51 -5.40
CA LYS A 28 -8.16 -10.08 -5.70
C LYS A 28 -9.46 -9.29 -5.64
N ASP A 29 -10.62 -9.92 -5.84
CA ASP A 29 -11.92 -9.25 -5.73
C ASP A 29 -12.17 -8.69 -4.32
N GLN A 30 -11.49 -9.22 -3.30
CA GLN A 30 -11.53 -8.70 -1.93
C GLN A 30 -10.72 -7.41 -1.75
N LEU A 31 -9.86 -7.08 -2.72
CA LEU A 31 -9.02 -5.89 -2.75
C LEU A 31 -9.57 -4.82 -3.71
N LEU A 32 -10.13 -5.25 -4.84
CA LEU A 32 -10.58 -4.36 -5.91
C LEU A 32 -11.57 -3.32 -5.40
N ASN A 33 -11.43 -2.10 -5.91
CA ASN A 33 -12.22 -0.93 -5.52
C ASN A 33 -12.07 -0.47 -4.07
N LEU A 34 -11.24 -1.08 -3.23
CA LEU A 34 -10.97 -0.57 -1.88
C LEU A 34 -9.91 0.52 -1.90
N HIS A 35 -9.93 1.33 -0.84
CA HIS A 35 -8.95 2.37 -0.61
C HIS A 35 -7.72 1.78 0.13
N PRO A 36 -6.49 2.27 -0.11
CA PRO A 36 -5.31 1.77 0.60
C PRO A 36 -5.39 1.80 2.13
N SER A 37 -6.12 2.77 2.69
CA SER A 37 -6.34 2.87 4.13
C SER A 37 -7.21 1.75 4.72
N ASP A 38 -8.01 1.05 3.91
CA ASP A 38 -8.88 -0.04 4.39
C ASP A 38 -8.06 -1.23 4.95
N PHE A 39 -6.79 -1.34 4.54
CA PHE A 39 -5.83 -2.33 5.02
C PHE A 39 -4.81 -1.75 6.00
N SER A 40 -5.25 -0.76 6.77
CA SER A 40 -4.43 -0.05 7.74
C SER A 40 -5.18 0.07 9.07
N PRO A 41 -4.47 0.18 10.21
CA PRO A 41 -5.10 0.64 11.44
C PRO A 41 -5.64 2.08 11.26
N PRO A 42 -6.55 2.57 12.11
CA PRO A 42 -7.07 3.93 12.01
C PRO A 42 -5.96 5.00 12.09
N PHE A 43 -4.93 4.74 12.89
CA PHE A 43 -3.79 5.64 13.08
C PHE A 43 -2.48 4.94 12.76
N GLN A 44 -1.55 5.66 12.13
CA GLN A 44 -0.18 5.23 11.93
C GLN A 44 0.65 5.44 13.21
N PRO A 45 1.84 4.82 13.34
CA PRO A 45 2.66 4.91 14.55
C PRO A 45 3.08 6.33 14.96
N ASP A 46 3.03 7.29 14.05
CA ASP A 46 3.29 8.71 14.28
C ASP A 46 2.05 9.49 14.77
N GLY A 47 0.90 8.83 14.91
CA GLY A 47 -0.36 9.41 15.37
C GLY A 47 -1.24 10.00 14.26
N SER A 48 -0.75 10.01 13.02
CA SER A 48 -1.50 10.50 11.86
C SER A 48 -2.64 9.56 11.48
N ASP A 49 -3.78 10.11 11.02
CA ASP A 49 -4.88 9.32 10.47
C ASP A 49 -4.44 8.62 9.17
N SER A 50 -4.72 7.32 9.07
CA SER A 50 -4.25 6.51 7.95
C SER A 50 -4.90 6.87 6.63
N TYR A 51 -6.14 7.37 6.62
CA TYR A 51 -6.82 7.79 5.39
C TYR A 51 -6.21 9.09 4.87
N GLU A 52 -6.08 10.09 5.73
CA GLU A 52 -5.48 11.38 5.37
C GLU A 52 -4.03 11.21 4.89
N LYS A 53 -3.22 10.46 5.66
CA LYS A 53 -1.83 10.22 5.31
C LYS A 53 -1.67 9.39 4.03
N ALA A 54 -2.56 8.43 3.77
CA ALA A 54 -2.51 7.67 2.51
C ALA A 54 -2.74 8.56 1.29
N ASN A 55 -3.69 9.51 1.38
CA ASN A 55 -3.91 10.49 0.32
C ASN A 55 -2.68 11.40 0.13
N GLU A 56 -2.06 11.86 1.22
CA GLU A 56 -0.83 12.65 1.16
C GLU A 56 0.29 11.88 0.44
N MET A 57 0.50 10.60 0.78
CA MET A 57 1.54 9.79 0.13
C MET A 57 1.27 9.60 -1.37
N ILE A 58 0.01 9.45 -1.75
CA ILE A 58 -0.44 9.37 -3.14
C ILE A 58 -0.15 10.69 -3.87
N GLU A 59 -0.52 11.83 -3.28
CA GLU A 59 -0.27 13.16 -3.85
C GLU A 59 1.23 13.43 -4.06
N ILE A 60 2.07 13.08 -3.08
CA ILE A 60 3.53 13.18 -3.21
C ILE A 60 4.03 12.34 -4.37
N ALA A 61 3.58 11.08 -4.49
CA ALA A 61 3.99 10.21 -5.59
C ALA A 61 3.53 10.73 -6.97
N MET A 62 2.33 11.30 -7.05
CA MET A 62 1.80 11.91 -8.26
C MET A 62 2.58 13.17 -8.67
N ARG A 63 3.02 13.98 -7.69
CA ARG A 63 3.80 15.20 -7.93
C ARG A 63 5.25 14.91 -8.27
N ASP A 64 5.89 14.03 -7.50
CA ASP A 64 7.34 13.79 -7.55
C ASP A 64 7.71 12.58 -8.43
N GLY A 65 6.71 11.89 -8.98
CA GLY A 65 6.83 10.72 -9.85
C GLY A 65 7.03 9.40 -9.10
N SER A 66 7.64 9.43 -7.91
CA SER A 66 7.71 8.27 -7.02
C SER A 66 7.88 8.70 -5.57
N HIS A 67 7.33 7.91 -4.65
CA HIS A 67 7.48 8.11 -3.22
C HIS A 67 7.67 6.78 -2.50
N ARG A 68 8.67 6.70 -1.62
CA ARG A 68 8.94 5.53 -0.80
C ARG A 68 8.87 5.87 0.68
N TYR A 69 8.12 5.07 1.42
CA TYR A 69 7.85 5.28 2.83
C TYR A 69 7.57 3.96 3.55
N GLU A 70 7.66 3.96 4.88
CA GLU A 70 7.26 2.83 5.70
C GLU A 70 5.82 3.02 6.17
N TRP A 71 5.07 1.93 6.21
CA TRP A 71 3.66 1.93 6.55
C TRP A 71 3.30 0.76 7.47
N LEU A 72 2.42 1.01 8.43
CA LEU A 72 1.85 -0.04 9.27
C LEU A 72 0.56 -0.53 8.62
N HIS A 73 0.55 -1.78 8.18
CA HIS A 73 -0.60 -2.44 7.57
C HIS A 73 -1.32 -3.35 8.55
N LYS A 74 -2.59 -3.62 8.25
CA LYS A 74 -3.43 -4.60 8.93
C LYS A 74 -3.89 -5.66 7.93
N ARG A 75 -3.51 -6.92 8.17
CA ARG A 75 -3.99 -8.08 7.40
C ARG A 75 -5.46 -8.36 7.70
N VAL A 76 -6.12 -9.15 6.86
CA VAL A 76 -7.55 -9.52 7.06
C VAL A 76 -7.81 -10.26 8.37
N ASN A 77 -6.80 -10.98 8.90
CA ASN A 77 -6.87 -11.67 10.20
C ASN A 77 -6.70 -10.71 11.40
N GLY A 78 -6.46 -9.42 11.17
CA GLY A 78 -6.22 -8.40 12.19
C GLY A 78 -4.76 -8.22 12.61
N GLU A 79 -3.84 -9.04 12.12
CA GLU A 79 -2.41 -8.93 12.41
C GLU A 79 -1.82 -7.66 11.78
N LEU A 80 -0.97 -6.97 12.55
CA LEU A 80 -0.27 -5.79 12.08
C LEU A 80 1.13 -6.15 11.59
N PHE A 81 1.55 -5.56 10.48
CA PHE A 81 2.89 -5.74 9.92
C PHE A 81 3.43 -4.45 9.31
N PHE A 82 4.75 -4.29 9.31
CA PHE A 82 5.39 -3.15 8.68
C PHE A 82 5.70 -3.47 7.22
N GLY A 83 5.19 -2.65 6.31
CA GLY A 83 5.52 -2.68 4.89
C GLY A 83 6.37 -1.47 4.50
N GLU A 84 7.39 -1.68 3.69
CA GLU A 84 8.01 -0.61 2.90
C GLU A 84 7.24 -0.49 1.59
N ILE A 85 6.60 0.66 1.39
CA ILE A 85 5.78 0.96 0.21
C ILE A 85 6.58 1.86 -0.71
N THR A 86 6.62 1.51 -1.99
CA THR A 86 7.07 2.42 -3.05
C THR A 86 5.92 2.64 -4.01
N LEU A 87 5.46 3.88 -4.12
CA LEU A 87 4.50 4.34 -5.12
C LEU A 87 5.28 4.93 -6.30
N THR A 88 4.87 4.61 -7.51
CA THR A 88 5.42 5.17 -8.74
C THR A 88 4.27 5.59 -9.64
N ALA A 89 4.21 6.86 -10.00
CA ALA A 89 3.24 7.38 -10.96
C ALA A 89 3.68 6.99 -12.37
N ILE A 90 2.79 6.32 -13.10
CA ILE A 90 3.03 5.86 -14.46
C ILE A 90 1.96 6.47 -15.36
N PRO A 91 2.35 7.32 -16.33
CA PRO A 91 1.44 7.79 -17.37
C PRO A 91 0.99 6.60 -18.25
N LEU A 92 -0.32 6.42 -18.39
CA LEU A 92 -0.93 5.39 -19.22
C LEU A 92 -2.02 6.03 -20.10
N GLY A 93 -1.63 6.46 -21.29
CA GLY A 93 -2.52 7.23 -22.16
C GLY A 93 -2.77 8.63 -21.57
N ASP A 94 -4.05 8.98 -21.43
CA ASP A 94 -4.50 10.25 -20.84
C ASP A 94 -4.67 10.19 -19.31
N GLU A 95 -4.44 9.03 -18.70
CA GLU A 95 -4.56 8.80 -17.26
C GLU A 95 -3.20 8.56 -16.62
N ILE A 96 -3.13 8.79 -15.31
CA ILE A 96 -1.98 8.41 -14.50
C ILE A 96 -2.44 7.29 -13.56
N ILE A 97 -1.75 6.16 -13.63
CA ILE A 97 -1.91 5.07 -12.67
C ILE A 97 -0.76 5.10 -11.67
N LEU A 98 -0.99 4.54 -10.48
CA LEU A 98 0.04 4.36 -9.48
C LEU A 98 0.39 2.87 -9.40
N HIS A 99 1.65 2.57 -9.64
CA HIS A 99 2.23 1.28 -9.34
C HIS A 99 2.75 1.30 -7.91
N ALA A 100 2.18 0.48 -7.05
CA ALA A 100 2.60 0.31 -5.68
C ALA A 100 3.32 -1.03 -5.50
N SER A 101 4.53 -1.01 -4.96
CA SER A 101 5.21 -2.21 -4.47
C SER A 101 5.25 -2.23 -2.95
N CYS A 102 4.86 -3.34 -2.34
CA CYS A 102 4.88 -3.56 -0.90
C CYS A 102 5.86 -4.67 -0.54
N ARG A 103 6.83 -4.35 0.32
CA ARG A 103 7.76 -5.32 0.89
C ARG A 103 7.55 -5.42 2.39
N ASP A 104 7.31 -6.62 2.89
CA ASP A 104 7.27 -6.87 4.34
C ASP A 104 8.67 -6.67 4.94
N ILE A 105 8.78 -5.72 5.87
CA ILE A 105 10.02 -5.38 6.58
C ILE A 105 9.91 -5.69 8.08
N THR A 106 8.92 -6.49 8.49
CA THR A 106 8.67 -6.80 9.89
C THR A 106 9.87 -7.48 10.55
N ASP A 107 10.52 -8.43 9.87
CA ASP A 107 11.72 -9.10 10.38
C ASP A 107 12.93 -8.17 10.41
N ARG A 108 13.08 -7.26 9.43
CA ARG A 108 14.12 -6.23 9.41
C ARG A 108 13.99 -5.31 10.62
N LYS A 109 12.79 -4.81 10.90
CA LYS A 109 12.51 -3.95 12.07
C LYS A 109 12.69 -4.65 13.41
N LYS A 110 12.45 -5.96 13.49
CA LYS A 110 12.70 -6.74 14.71
C LYS A 110 14.21 -6.91 14.99
N ALA A 111 15.03 -6.96 13.95
CA ALA A 111 16.48 -7.12 14.06
C ALA A 111 17.23 -5.78 14.31
N GLU A 112 16.63 -4.65 13.96
CA GLU A 112 17.16 -3.30 14.23
C GLU A 112 16.91 -2.82 15.67
N LYS A 113 16.32 -3.67 16.51
CA LYS A 113 15.96 -3.39 17.91
C LYS A 113 16.90 -4.08 18.88
#